data_AF-A0A2S2NFF7-F1
#
_entry.id   AF-A0A2S2NFF7-F1
#
_cell.length_a   1.000
_cell.length_b   1.000
_cell.length_c   1.000
_cell.angle_alpha   90.00
_cell.angle_beta   90.00
_cell.angle_gamma   90.00
#
_symmetry.space_group_name_H-M   'P 1'
#
loop_
_entity.id
_entity.type
_entity.pdbx_description
1 polymer ?
#
loop_
_entity_poly.entity_id
_entity_poly.type
_entity_poly.pdbx_seq_one_letter_code
_entity_poly.pdbx_strand_id
1 'polypeptide(L)'
;MATRRRPRWPPAAAIIIAAVVIAVVPHLAAAQNAVKDKSELQRAIDWLTLQRSKDWGWGTGTDTAQAIVAMEMTKTGGRLERELSAKQLEIELLARLWQHHDPDSVTLQQQDDEDEALTVANIATYSMALASACHDPRQFHGHDLIGSLLQHETISDLDFSYSSLVACESGTHVRKRHIRRLMEIANTKHTVDSLSVAILALQCVEHDHRNRNVKPLLKKPLATLIALQQPDGGFGSLHTTALAIRALQEGKATWNRTNAVDWLLNHQGPDGAFFDIATTAEVIIALARVSGVAEGIADHCEVRPGADKDNVGTAVIIPHPSAVDTKRPVSVNVSEPVATDEYHLPQISDSGTNVTVSYSLW
;
A
#
# COMPACT_ATOMS: atom_id res chain seq x y z
N MET A 1 16.06 55.87 41.41
CA MET A 1 15.03 55.02 40.76
C MET A 1 15.75 54.19 39.70
N ALA A 2 15.80 52.86 39.64
CA ALA A 2 15.19 51.76 40.39
C ALA A 2 16.17 50.57 40.36
N THR A 3 16.37 49.87 41.48
CA THR A 3 17.24 48.69 41.59
C THR A 3 16.48 47.41 41.21
N ARG A 4 16.89 46.72 40.13
CA ARG A 4 16.35 45.42 39.72
C ARG A 4 16.81 44.31 40.67
N ARG A 5 15.88 43.71 41.43
CA ARG A 5 16.10 42.44 42.15
C ARG A 5 15.96 41.26 41.17
N ARG A 6 16.95 40.37 41.13
CA ARG A 6 16.83 39.07 40.44
C ARG A 6 15.92 38.14 41.26
N PRO A 7 15.03 37.35 40.64
CA PRO A 7 14.20 36.40 41.36
C PRO A 7 15.08 35.23 41.83
N ARG A 8 15.03 34.98 43.15
CA ARG A 8 15.71 33.88 43.83
C ARG A 8 14.74 32.70 43.83
N TRP A 9 15.00 31.71 42.97
CA TRP A 9 14.19 30.49 42.93
C TRP A 9 14.54 29.59 44.13
N PRO A 10 13.56 28.86 44.70
CA PRO A 10 13.83 27.87 45.74
C PRO A 10 14.68 26.71 45.17
N PRO A 11 15.64 26.16 45.95
CA PRO A 11 16.59 25.16 45.46
C PRO A 11 15.92 23.88 44.93
N ALA A 12 14.69 23.57 45.35
CA ALA A 12 13.94 22.41 44.89
C ALA A 12 13.53 22.49 43.40
N ALA A 13 13.24 23.69 42.87
CA ALA A 13 12.79 23.84 41.48
C ALA A 13 13.94 23.67 40.47
N ALA A 14 15.16 24.05 40.84
CA ALA A 14 16.35 23.85 40.02
C ALA A 14 16.76 22.36 39.94
N ILE A 15 16.51 21.60 41.01
CA ILE A 15 16.82 20.15 41.06
C ILE A 15 15.85 19.35 40.17
N ILE A 16 14.58 19.71 40.12
CA ILE A 16 13.59 19.02 39.26
C ILE A 16 13.87 19.28 37.77
N ILE A 17 14.20 20.51 37.39
CA ILE A 17 14.56 20.82 35.99
C ILE A 17 15.87 20.13 35.59
N ALA A 18 16.88 20.12 36.47
CA ALA A 18 18.12 19.38 36.22
C ALA A 18 17.89 17.87 36.11
N ALA A 19 17.05 17.27 36.96
CA ALA A 19 16.74 15.84 36.92
C ALA A 19 15.95 15.45 35.65
N VAL A 20 15.00 16.28 35.20
CA VAL A 20 14.26 16.06 33.94
C VAL A 20 15.19 16.21 32.73
N VAL A 21 16.09 17.20 32.71
CA VAL A 21 17.07 17.37 31.63
C VAL A 21 18.10 16.22 31.63
N ILE A 22 18.55 15.75 32.79
CA ILE A 22 19.50 14.63 32.91
C ILE A 22 18.85 13.28 32.53
N ALA A 23 17.53 13.10 32.70
CA ALA A 23 16.84 11.88 32.30
C ALA A 23 16.43 11.89 30.81
N VAL A 24 16.09 13.04 30.24
CA VAL A 24 15.59 13.16 28.85
C VAL A 24 16.74 13.19 27.83
N VAL A 25 17.89 13.79 28.17
CA VAL A 25 19.04 13.90 27.25
C VAL A 25 19.68 12.54 26.89
N PRO A 26 19.87 11.58 27.82
CA PRO A 26 20.38 10.25 27.48
C PRO A 26 19.39 9.45 26.63
N HIS A 27 18.08 9.61 26.84
CA HIS A 27 17.06 8.94 26.03
C HIS A 27 16.98 9.52 24.61
N LEU A 28 17.11 10.84 24.43
CA LEU A 28 17.23 11.47 23.11
C LEU A 28 18.53 11.07 22.41
N ALA A 29 19.65 11.00 23.13
CA ALA A 29 20.92 10.57 22.57
C ALA A 29 20.93 9.07 22.21
N ALA A 30 20.29 8.21 23.01
CA ALA A 30 20.12 6.79 22.72
C ALA A 30 19.17 6.56 21.53
N ALA A 31 18.09 7.33 21.41
CA ALA A 31 17.22 7.31 20.24
C ALA A 31 17.96 7.79 18.96
N GLN A 32 18.75 8.85 19.05
CA GLN A 32 19.58 9.32 17.93
C GLN A 32 20.68 8.33 17.54
N ASN A 33 21.26 7.60 18.50
CA ASN A 33 22.25 6.56 18.22
C ASN A 33 21.63 5.27 17.66
N ALA A 34 20.40 4.92 18.06
CA ALA A 34 19.65 3.79 17.48
C ALA A 34 19.15 4.06 16.05
N VAL A 35 18.93 5.33 15.70
CA VAL A 35 18.61 5.77 14.32
C VAL A 35 19.85 5.69 13.41
N LYS A 36 21.07 5.77 13.95
CA LYS A 36 22.32 5.79 13.19
C LYS A 36 22.74 4.45 12.56
N ASP A 37 22.21 3.32 13.05
CA ASP A 37 22.57 1.98 12.58
C ASP A 37 21.53 1.32 11.66
N LYS A 38 20.39 1.98 11.42
CA LYS A 38 19.37 1.48 10.50
C LYS A 38 19.66 1.97 9.08
N SER A 39 19.51 1.08 8.10
CA SER A 39 19.54 1.51 6.70
C SER A 39 18.42 2.52 6.44
N GLU A 40 18.65 3.45 5.51
CA GLU A 40 17.65 4.46 5.15
C GLU A 40 16.33 3.84 4.66
N LEU A 41 16.43 2.70 3.96
CA LEU A 41 15.27 1.89 3.59
C LEU A 41 14.50 1.39 4.82
N GLN A 42 15.20 0.89 5.85
CA GLN A 42 14.56 0.41 7.07
C GLN A 42 13.86 1.56 7.81
N ARG A 43 14.45 2.76 7.83
CA ARG A 43 13.80 3.94 8.42
C ARG A 43 12.48 4.28 7.72
N ALA A 44 12.43 4.17 6.39
CA ALA A 44 11.20 4.38 5.63
C ALA A 44 10.15 3.30 5.91
N ILE A 45 10.54 2.03 5.98
CA ILE A 45 9.65 0.91 6.33
C ILE A 45 9.10 1.07 7.74
N ASP A 46 9.95 1.44 8.71
CA ASP A 46 9.56 1.66 10.10
C ASP A 46 8.55 2.81 10.19
N TRP A 47 8.80 3.91 9.48
CA TRP A 47 7.87 5.03 9.40
C TRP A 47 6.53 4.60 8.79
N LEU A 48 6.54 3.90 7.66
CA LEU A 48 5.32 3.42 6.99
C LEU A 48 4.52 2.51 7.94
N THR A 49 5.17 1.59 8.62
CA THR A 49 4.53 0.69 9.60
C THR A 49 3.91 1.45 10.77
N LEU A 50 4.57 2.53 11.22
CA LEU A 50 4.08 3.38 12.32
C LEU A 50 2.82 4.18 11.93
N GLN A 51 2.66 4.54 10.65
CA GLN A 51 1.46 5.24 10.17
C GLN A 51 0.22 4.35 10.08
N ARG A 52 0.35 3.03 10.25
CA ARG A 52 -0.77 2.10 10.19
C ARG A 52 -1.78 2.38 11.31
N SER A 53 -3.04 2.52 10.93
CA SER A 53 -4.17 2.72 11.83
C SER A 53 -4.58 1.43 12.56
N LYS A 54 -5.45 1.56 13.57
CA LYS A 54 -5.88 0.44 14.43
C LYS A 54 -6.71 -0.61 13.69
N ASP A 55 -7.31 -0.22 12.57
CA ASP A 55 -8.06 -1.06 11.64
C ASP A 55 -7.17 -1.78 10.62
N TRP A 56 -5.84 -1.63 10.74
CA TRP A 56 -4.84 -2.17 9.81
C TRP A 56 -4.77 -1.47 8.44
N GLY A 57 -5.46 -0.34 8.28
CA GLY A 57 -5.38 0.54 7.11
C GLY A 57 -4.37 1.68 7.29
N TRP A 58 -4.24 2.51 6.26
CA TRP A 58 -3.40 3.72 6.27
C TRP A 58 -4.18 5.02 6.15
N GLY A 59 -5.51 4.95 6.35
CA GLY A 59 -6.40 6.10 6.27
C GLY A 59 -7.33 5.99 5.07
N THR A 60 -7.66 7.13 4.47
CA THR A 60 -8.60 7.22 3.36
C THR A 60 -7.89 7.17 1.99
N GLY A 61 -8.66 7.18 0.90
CA GLY A 61 -8.10 7.11 -0.44
C GLY A 61 -7.39 5.79 -0.75
N THR A 62 -6.28 5.87 -1.50
CA THR A 62 -5.48 4.73 -1.99
C THR A 62 -4.25 4.44 -1.13
N ASP A 63 -4.07 5.13 -0.01
CA ASP A 63 -2.90 5.00 0.88
C ASP A 63 -2.74 3.55 1.40
N THR A 64 -3.83 2.92 1.83
CA THR A 64 -3.84 1.50 2.24
C THR A 64 -3.33 0.59 1.11
N ALA A 65 -3.79 0.84 -0.12
CA ALA A 65 -3.40 0.05 -1.29
C ALA A 65 -1.89 0.21 -1.59
N GLN A 66 -1.38 1.45 -1.61
CA GLN A 66 0.02 1.73 -1.90
C GLN A 66 0.95 1.18 -0.82
N ALA A 67 0.58 1.33 0.45
CA ALA A 67 1.31 0.75 1.57
C ALA A 67 1.39 -0.78 1.47
N ILE A 68 0.30 -1.46 1.13
CA ILE A 68 0.27 -2.91 0.92
C ILE A 68 1.23 -3.33 -0.20
N VAL A 69 1.20 -2.66 -1.36
CA VAL A 69 2.12 -2.97 -2.46
C VAL A 69 3.58 -2.88 -1.97
N ALA A 70 3.94 -1.82 -1.26
CA ALA A 70 5.30 -1.68 -0.72
C ALA A 70 5.65 -2.77 0.29
N MET A 71 4.74 -3.11 1.21
CA MET A 71 4.96 -4.13 2.23
C MET A 71 5.12 -5.53 1.64
N GLU A 72 4.26 -5.92 0.68
CA GLU A 72 4.31 -7.24 0.06
C GLU A 72 5.57 -7.40 -0.79
N MET A 73 5.90 -6.37 -1.58
CA MET A 73 7.12 -6.37 -2.41
C MET A 73 8.40 -6.46 -1.58
N THR A 74 8.41 -5.84 -0.40
CA THR A 74 9.57 -5.89 0.52
C THR A 74 9.50 -7.03 1.53
N LYS A 75 8.40 -7.79 1.55
CA LYS A 75 8.11 -8.84 2.54
C LYS A 75 8.26 -8.34 3.98
N THR A 76 7.89 -7.09 4.24
CA THR A 76 8.02 -6.43 5.55
C THR A 76 6.79 -6.67 6.42
N GLY A 77 6.97 -6.60 7.73
CA GLY A 77 5.91 -6.91 8.71
C GLY A 77 5.65 -8.41 8.90
N GLY A 78 4.79 -8.73 9.87
CA GLY A 78 4.35 -10.10 10.10
C GLY A 78 3.37 -10.58 9.01
N ARG A 79 3.32 -11.89 8.72
CA ARG A 79 2.36 -12.46 7.77
C ARG A 79 0.91 -12.11 8.13
N LEU A 80 0.55 -12.26 9.39
CA LEU A 80 -0.79 -11.93 9.89
C LEU A 80 -1.10 -10.44 9.74
N GLU A 81 -0.12 -9.58 9.97
CA GLU A 81 -0.29 -8.13 9.84
C GLU A 81 -0.59 -7.74 8.39
N ARG A 82 0.14 -8.33 7.43
CA ARG A 82 -0.10 -8.12 6.01
C ARG A 82 -1.47 -8.66 5.57
N GLU A 83 -1.86 -9.83 6.07
CA GLU A 83 -3.19 -10.40 5.80
C GLU A 83 -4.33 -9.52 6.35
N LEU A 84 -4.17 -8.95 7.55
CA LEU A 84 -5.14 -8.03 8.13
C LEU A 84 -5.24 -6.73 7.32
N SER A 85 -4.11 -6.16 6.89
CA SER A 85 -4.11 -4.99 6.01
C SER A 85 -4.76 -5.30 4.65
N ALA A 86 -4.49 -6.46 4.06
CA ALA A 86 -5.16 -6.90 2.83
C ALA A 86 -6.67 -7.04 3.02
N LYS A 87 -7.13 -7.59 4.15
CA LYS A 87 -8.58 -7.68 4.45
C LYS A 87 -9.22 -6.31 4.66
N GLN A 88 -8.52 -5.40 5.32
CA GLN A 88 -8.99 -4.02 5.48
C GLN A 88 -9.16 -3.34 4.11
N LEU A 89 -8.19 -3.51 3.20
CA LEU A 89 -8.28 -3.04 1.82
C LEU A 89 -9.51 -3.60 1.08
N GLU A 90 -9.79 -4.91 1.21
CA GLU A 90 -10.98 -5.51 0.58
C GLU A 90 -12.27 -4.87 1.07
N ILE A 91 -12.40 -4.64 2.39
CA ILE A 91 -13.57 -3.99 3.00
C ILE A 91 -13.72 -2.55 2.49
N GLU A 92 -12.63 -1.80 2.48
CA GLU A 92 -12.56 -0.42 2.00
C GLU A 92 -12.94 -0.29 0.53
N LEU A 93 -12.52 -1.24 -0.31
CA LEU A 93 -12.85 -1.26 -1.74
C LEU A 93 -14.32 -1.65 -1.98
N LEU A 94 -14.82 -2.67 -1.26
CA LEU A 94 -16.22 -3.08 -1.34
C LEU A 94 -17.17 -1.95 -0.92
N ALA A 95 -16.84 -1.25 0.16
CA ALA A 95 -17.63 -0.11 0.62
C ALA A 95 -17.74 0.97 -0.46
N ARG A 96 -16.63 1.28 -1.14
CA ARG A 96 -16.61 2.24 -2.25
C ARG A 96 -17.39 1.76 -3.48
N LEU A 97 -17.19 0.51 -3.89
CA LEU A 97 -17.95 -0.08 -5.01
C LEU A 97 -19.46 -0.09 -4.74
N TRP A 98 -19.87 -0.28 -3.49
CA TRP A 98 -21.27 -0.27 -3.10
C TRP A 98 -21.87 1.14 -3.03
N GLN A 99 -21.10 2.14 -2.61
CA GLN A 99 -21.54 3.54 -2.61
C GLN A 99 -21.75 4.09 -4.03
N HIS A 100 -20.97 3.62 -5.00
CA HIS A 100 -21.02 4.04 -6.40
C HIS A 100 -21.94 3.16 -7.29
N HIS A 101 -23.02 2.60 -6.73
CA HIS A 101 -23.90 1.60 -7.39
C HIS A 101 -24.83 2.15 -8.50
N ASP A 102 -24.57 3.31 -9.08
CA ASP A 102 -25.27 3.72 -10.30
C ASP A 102 -24.45 3.22 -11.52
N PRO A 103 -24.96 2.24 -12.30
CA PRO A 103 -24.20 1.56 -13.36
C PRO A 103 -23.81 2.47 -14.54
N ASP A 104 -24.45 3.64 -14.67
CA ASP A 104 -24.07 4.69 -15.63
C ASP A 104 -23.18 5.78 -14.97
N SER A 105 -22.94 5.72 -13.66
CA SER A 105 -22.13 6.67 -12.88
C SER A 105 -20.71 6.20 -12.58
N VAL A 106 -20.17 5.25 -13.35
CA VAL A 106 -18.74 5.35 -13.71
C VAL A 106 -18.59 6.51 -14.70
N THR A 107 -19.14 7.67 -14.34
CA THR A 107 -18.66 8.96 -14.81
C THR A 107 -17.28 9.06 -14.21
N LEU A 108 -16.30 8.60 -14.99
CA LEU A 108 -14.88 8.95 -14.89
C LEU A 108 -14.77 10.46 -15.09
N GLN A 109 -15.36 11.22 -14.18
CA GLN A 109 -15.27 12.67 -14.13
C GLN A 109 -13.88 12.98 -13.62
N GLN A 110 -13.00 13.33 -14.57
CA GLN A 110 -12.03 14.37 -14.31
C GLN A 110 -12.78 15.60 -13.79
N GLN A 111 -12.20 16.27 -12.80
CA GLN A 111 -12.66 17.52 -12.17
C GLN A 111 -13.61 17.38 -10.95
N ASP A 112 -12.98 17.44 -9.76
CA ASP A 112 -13.20 18.40 -8.66
C ASP A 112 -13.47 17.81 -7.26
N ASP A 113 -13.81 16.52 -7.12
CA ASP A 113 -13.87 15.80 -5.84
C ASP A 113 -12.96 14.55 -5.88
N GLU A 114 -11.64 14.76 -6.01
CA GLU A 114 -10.67 13.68 -6.32
C GLU A 114 -10.48 12.63 -5.20
N ASP A 115 -10.82 12.96 -3.95
CA ASP A 115 -10.58 12.09 -2.80
C ASP A 115 -11.66 10.99 -2.60
N GLU A 116 -12.81 11.09 -3.28
CA GLU A 116 -13.97 10.19 -3.06
C GLU A 116 -14.44 9.43 -4.32
N ALA A 117 -13.99 9.84 -5.50
CA ALA A 117 -14.37 9.22 -6.77
C ALA A 117 -13.57 7.94 -7.08
N LEU A 118 -14.26 6.90 -7.57
CA LEU A 118 -13.65 5.66 -8.03
C LEU A 118 -13.06 5.84 -9.45
N THR A 119 -11.95 6.56 -9.55
CA THR A 119 -11.25 6.84 -10.82
C THR A 119 -10.58 5.58 -11.38
N VAL A 120 -10.23 5.59 -12.68
CA VAL A 120 -9.45 4.51 -13.31
C VAL A 120 -8.12 4.28 -12.57
N ALA A 121 -7.43 5.36 -12.19
CA ALA A 121 -6.18 5.28 -11.45
C ALA A 121 -6.36 4.65 -10.06
N ASN A 122 -7.48 4.94 -9.38
CA ASN A 122 -7.80 4.34 -8.09
C ASN A 122 -8.10 2.84 -8.23
N ILE A 123 -8.94 2.43 -9.19
CA ILE A 123 -9.23 1.00 -9.45
C ILE A 123 -7.94 0.25 -9.82
N ALA A 124 -7.08 0.86 -10.63
CA ALA A 124 -5.78 0.32 -11.00
C ALA A 124 -4.87 0.11 -9.77
N THR A 125 -4.80 1.10 -8.88
CA THR A 125 -4.02 1.01 -7.64
C THR A 125 -4.55 -0.05 -6.67
N TYR A 126 -5.87 -0.12 -6.48
CA TYR A 126 -6.49 -1.19 -5.70
C TYR A 126 -6.22 -2.57 -6.29
N SER A 127 -6.33 -2.70 -7.62
CA SER A 127 -6.06 -3.96 -8.31
C SER A 127 -4.60 -4.40 -8.20
N MET A 128 -3.66 -3.45 -8.28
CA MET A 128 -2.23 -3.71 -8.03
C MET A 128 -2.00 -4.21 -6.59
N ALA A 129 -2.65 -3.59 -5.61
CA ALA A 129 -2.54 -3.99 -4.22
C ALA A 129 -3.11 -5.39 -3.96
N LEU A 130 -4.30 -5.70 -4.53
CA LEU A 130 -4.87 -7.05 -4.47
C LEU A 130 -3.94 -8.09 -5.09
N ALA A 131 -3.41 -7.83 -6.29
CA ALA A 131 -2.47 -8.72 -6.95
C ALA A 131 -1.21 -8.92 -6.09
N SER A 132 -0.65 -7.85 -5.51
CA SER A 132 0.50 -7.92 -4.61
C SER A 132 0.22 -8.69 -3.32
N ALA A 133 -1.03 -8.70 -2.85
CA ALA A 133 -1.46 -9.48 -1.70
C ALA A 133 -1.91 -10.91 -2.06
N CYS A 134 -1.65 -11.37 -3.29
CA CYS A 134 -2.06 -12.70 -3.79
C CYS A 134 -3.58 -12.91 -3.93
N HIS A 135 -4.35 -11.83 -4.07
CA HIS A 135 -5.78 -11.88 -4.39
C HIS A 135 -5.97 -11.61 -5.89
N ASP A 136 -6.85 -12.35 -6.56
CA ASP A 136 -7.12 -12.16 -7.99
C ASP A 136 -8.12 -10.99 -8.23
N PRO A 137 -7.68 -9.83 -8.73
CA PRO A 137 -8.56 -8.68 -8.95
C PRO A 137 -9.59 -8.90 -10.08
N ARG A 138 -9.46 -9.97 -10.88
CA ARG A 138 -10.43 -10.33 -11.93
C ARG A 138 -11.69 -10.99 -11.38
N GLN A 139 -11.62 -11.49 -10.14
CA GLN A 139 -12.69 -12.21 -9.47
C GLN A 139 -13.01 -11.60 -8.10
N PHE A 140 -12.81 -10.29 -7.96
CA PHE A 140 -12.99 -9.60 -6.70
C PHE A 140 -14.47 -9.52 -6.32
N HIS A 141 -14.95 -10.44 -5.48
CA HIS A 141 -16.34 -10.47 -4.97
C HIS A 141 -17.42 -10.34 -6.06
N GLY A 142 -17.18 -10.92 -7.24
CA GLY A 142 -18.10 -10.83 -8.40
C GLY A 142 -17.86 -9.64 -9.33
N HIS A 143 -16.91 -8.76 -9.02
CA HIS A 143 -16.47 -7.66 -9.87
C HIS A 143 -15.16 -8.01 -10.59
N ASP A 144 -15.13 -7.80 -11.91
CA ASP A 144 -13.91 -7.91 -12.72
C ASP A 144 -13.26 -6.52 -12.85
N LEU A 145 -12.40 -6.19 -11.87
CA LEU A 145 -11.74 -4.89 -11.81
C LEU A 145 -10.82 -4.70 -13.03
N ILE A 146 -10.06 -5.73 -13.42
CA ILE A 146 -9.18 -5.66 -14.59
C ILE A 146 -9.98 -5.54 -15.88
N GLY A 147 -11.11 -6.25 -15.98
CA GLY A 147 -12.06 -6.11 -17.07
C GLY A 147 -12.55 -4.68 -17.21
N SER A 148 -12.96 -4.03 -16.11
CA SER A 148 -13.41 -2.63 -16.13
C SER A 148 -12.31 -1.65 -16.59
N LEU A 149 -11.05 -1.88 -16.19
CA LEU A 149 -9.90 -1.06 -16.59
C LEU A 149 -9.60 -1.20 -18.10
N LEU A 150 -9.76 -2.40 -18.66
CA LEU A 150 -9.45 -2.67 -20.07
C LEU A 150 -10.59 -2.36 -21.03
N GLN A 151 -11.83 -2.24 -20.54
CA GLN A 151 -12.99 -1.85 -21.34
C GLN A 151 -13.02 -0.35 -21.63
N HIS A 152 -12.60 0.48 -20.68
CA HIS A 152 -12.60 1.93 -20.79
C HIS A 152 -11.24 2.43 -21.27
N GLU A 153 -11.19 2.88 -22.51
CA GLU A 153 -9.97 3.49 -23.04
C GLU A 153 -9.82 4.92 -22.50
N THR A 154 -8.82 5.15 -21.66
CA THR A 154 -8.57 6.47 -21.07
C THR A 154 -7.98 7.46 -22.06
N ILE A 155 -8.30 8.73 -21.86
CA ILE A 155 -7.69 9.86 -22.60
C ILE A 155 -6.25 10.07 -22.11
N SER A 156 -6.01 9.93 -20.81
CA SER A 156 -4.69 10.03 -20.19
C SER A 156 -3.80 8.85 -20.59
N ASP A 157 -2.61 9.16 -21.14
CA ASP A 157 -1.60 8.17 -21.50
C ASP A 157 -0.98 7.50 -20.25
N LEU A 158 -0.90 8.23 -19.14
CA LEU A 158 -0.43 7.71 -17.86
C LEU A 158 -1.41 6.65 -17.32
N ASP A 159 -2.70 6.98 -17.25
CA ASP A 159 -3.73 6.06 -16.76
C ASP A 159 -3.85 4.83 -17.65
N PHE A 160 -3.73 5.01 -18.97
CA PHE A 160 -3.74 3.93 -19.94
C PHE A 160 -2.55 2.97 -19.71
N SER A 161 -1.36 3.56 -19.53
CA SER A 161 -0.13 2.80 -19.32
C SER A 161 -0.17 2.06 -17.99
N TYR A 162 -0.65 2.72 -16.94
CA TYR A 162 -0.77 2.15 -15.60
C TYR A 162 -1.82 1.03 -15.55
N SER A 163 -2.99 1.23 -16.15
CA SER A 163 -4.02 0.19 -16.28
C SER A 163 -3.50 -1.04 -17.04
N SER A 164 -2.71 -0.82 -18.10
CA SER A 164 -2.10 -1.91 -18.86
C SER A 164 -1.01 -2.65 -18.08
N LEU A 165 -0.21 -1.93 -17.28
CA LEU A 165 0.75 -2.50 -16.35
C LEU A 165 0.04 -3.39 -15.33
N VAL A 166 -0.95 -2.84 -14.63
CA VAL A 166 -1.72 -3.53 -13.59
C VAL A 166 -2.40 -4.79 -14.14
N ALA A 167 -3.00 -4.71 -15.33
CA ALA A 167 -3.60 -5.86 -15.97
C ALA A 167 -2.57 -6.98 -16.22
N CYS A 168 -1.40 -6.62 -16.74
CA CYS A 168 -0.32 -7.56 -16.97
C CYS A 168 0.21 -8.18 -15.67
N GLU A 169 0.47 -7.35 -14.66
CA GLU A 169 0.98 -7.76 -13.34
C GLU A 169 -0.02 -8.66 -12.61
N SER A 170 -1.31 -8.51 -12.90
CA SER A 170 -2.41 -9.38 -12.43
C SER A 170 -2.55 -10.69 -13.25
N GLY A 171 -1.59 -11.00 -14.12
CA GLY A 171 -1.61 -12.20 -14.96
C GLY A 171 -2.63 -12.17 -16.10
N THR A 172 -3.11 -10.99 -16.51
CA THR A 172 -4.03 -10.84 -17.65
C THR A 172 -3.27 -10.59 -18.93
N HIS A 173 -3.69 -11.27 -20.01
CA HIS A 173 -3.09 -11.07 -21.31
C HIS A 173 -3.43 -9.69 -21.90
N VAL A 174 -2.39 -8.87 -22.13
CA VAL A 174 -2.54 -7.56 -22.79
C VAL A 174 -2.68 -7.72 -24.30
N ARG A 175 -3.77 -7.20 -24.86
CA ARG A 175 -4.10 -7.32 -26.29
C ARG A 175 -3.11 -6.54 -27.17
N LYS A 176 -2.87 -7.03 -28.40
CA LYS A 176 -2.00 -6.38 -29.40
C LYS A 176 -2.29 -4.89 -29.64
N ARG A 177 -3.57 -4.48 -29.61
CA ARG A 177 -3.95 -3.06 -29.75
C ARG A 177 -3.33 -2.21 -28.63
N HIS A 178 -3.38 -2.69 -27.40
CA HIS A 178 -2.85 -1.96 -26.24
C HIS A 178 -1.32 -1.95 -26.28
N ILE A 179 -0.68 -3.06 -26.67
CA ILE A 179 0.78 -3.11 -26.86
C ILE A 179 1.25 -2.07 -27.88
N ARG A 180 0.53 -1.89 -29.01
CA ARG A 180 0.88 -0.85 -30.00
C ARG A 180 0.75 0.56 -29.42
N ARG A 181 -0.30 0.84 -28.65
CA ARG A 181 -0.48 2.14 -28.01
C ARG A 181 0.58 2.41 -26.93
N LEU A 182 0.94 1.41 -26.12
CA LEU A 182 2.06 1.50 -25.17
C LEU A 182 3.38 1.83 -25.89
N MET A 183 3.64 1.16 -27.02
CA MET A 183 4.82 1.44 -27.84
C MET A 183 4.79 2.86 -28.44
N GLU A 184 3.62 3.36 -28.82
CA GLU A 184 3.45 4.74 -29.31
C GLU A 184 3.76 5.74 -28.20
N ILE A 185 3.19 5.57 -27.01
CA ILE A 185 3.45 6.41 -25.83
C ILE A 185 4.95 6.41 -25.51
N ALA A 186 5.56 5.23 -25.39
CA ALA A 186 6.98 5.07 -25.05
C ALA A 186 7.95 5.68 -26.10
N ASN A 187 7.49 5.90 -27.35
CA ASN A 187 8.31 6.47 -28.41
C ASN A 187 8.06 7.97 -28.65
N THR A 188 6.89 8.49 -28.27
CA THR A 188 6.45 9.86 -28.60
C THR A 188 6.37 10.78 -27.40
N LYS A 189 6.13 10.25 -26.19
CA LYS A 189 6.00 11.03 -24.97
C LYS A 189 7.32 11.02 -24.20
N HIS A 190 7.69 12.17 -23.66
CA HIS A 190 8.97 12.40 -22.98
C HIS A 190 8.81 12.84 -21.52
N THR A 191 7.59 12.79 -20.96
CA THR A 191 7.43 12.96 -19.52
C THR A 191 7.89 11.67 -18.83
N VAL A 192 8.61 11.82 -17.72
CA VAL A 192 9.27 10.70 -17.03
C VAL A 192 8.24 9.68 -16.53
N ASP A 193 7.11 10.15 -16.01
CA ASP A 193 6.00 9.34 -15.49
C ASP A 193 5.43 8.38 -16.55
N SER A 194 4.86 8.92 -17.63
CA SER A 194 4.21 8.17 -18.70
C SER A 194 5.20 7.25 -19.40
N LEU A 195 6.44 7.71 -19.64
CA LEU A 195 7.48 6.90 -20.22
C LEU A 195 7.88 5.72 -19.31
N SER A 196 8.08 5.97 -18.01
CA SER A 196 8.48 4.94 -17.06
C SER A 196 7.39 3.88 -16.89
N VAL A 197 6.13 4.29 -16.74
CA VAL A 197 5.00 3.36 -16.61
C VAL A 197 4.76 2.58 -17.89
N ALA A 198 4.88 3.21 -19.07
CA ALA A 198 4.78 2.48 -20.34
C ALA A 198 5.90 1.45 -20.52
N ILE A 199 7.13 1.79 -20.10
CA ILE A 199 8.27 0.86 -20.09
C ILE A 199 8.00 -0.33 -19.15
N LEU A 200 7.53 -0.08 -17.93
CA LEU A 200 7.16 -1.13 -16.97
C LEU A 200 6.07 -2.04 -17.56
N ALA A 201 5.01 -1.47 -18.14
CA ALA A 201 3.94 -2.24 -18.75
C ALA A 201 4.46 -3.15 -19.89
N LEU A 202 5.32 -2.61 -20.75
CA LEU A 202 5.92 -3.35 -21.86
C LEU A 202 6.92 -4.42 -21.39
N GLN A 203 7.64 -4.19 -20.29
CA GLN A 203 8.51 -5.16 -19.64
C GLN A 203 7.71 -6.34 -19.11
N CYS A 204 6.64 -6.08 -18.36
CA CYS A 204 5.72 -7.13 -17.93
C CYS A 204 5.17 -7.93 -19.13
N VAL A 205 4.71 -7.22 -20.17
CA VAL A 205 4.18 -7.86 -21.39
C VAL A 205 5.21 -8.75 -22.09
N GLU A 206 6.50 -8.41 -22.04
CA GLU A 206 7.59 -9.21 -22.62
C GLU A 206 7.76 -10.56 -21.93
N HIS A 207 7.38 -10.69 -20.66
CA HIS A 207 7.41 -11.96 -19.94
C HIS A 207 6.39 -12.97 -20.48
N ASP A 208 5.29 -12.50 -21.09
CA ASP A 208 4.40 -13.39 -21.84
C ASP A 208 5.12 -13.89 -23.11
N HIS A 209 5.33 -15.22 -23.18
CA HIS A 209 5.95 -15.88 -24.33
C HIS A 209 5.33 -15.54 -25.69
N ARG A 210 4.07 -15.11 -25.73
CA ARG A 210 3.36 -14.66 -26.94
C ARG A 210 3.90 -13.34 -27.49
N ASN A 211 4.58 -12.56 -26.65
CA ASN A 211 4.97 -11.18 -26.91
C ASN A 211 6.50 -10.97 -26.84
N ARG A 212 7.31 -12.02 -27.01
CA ARG A 212 8.79 -11.96 -27.02
C ARG A 212 9.38 -10.91 -27.99
N ASN A 213 8.63 -10.55 -29.03
CA ASN A 213 9.02 -9.51 -29.99
C ASN A 213 8.99 -8.08 -29.42
N VAL A 214 8.44 -7.87 -28.23
CA VAL A 214 8.45 -6.57 -27.53
C VAL A 214 9.84 -6.22 -27.00
N LYS A 215 10.62 -7.22 -26.55
CA LYS A 215 11.97 -7.04 -25.99
C LYS A 215 12.90 -6.12 -26.81
N PRO A 216 13.12 -6.36 -28.12
CA PRO A 216 14.01 -5.50 -28.90
C PRO A 216 13.49 -4.06 -29.03
N LEU A 217 12.18 -3.84 -28.90
CA LEU A 217 11.55 -2.52 -29.05
C LEU A 217 11.74 -1.63 -27.82
N LEU A 218 12.06 -2.21 -26.65
CA LEU A 218 12.31 -1.49 -25.40
C LEU A 218 13.65 -0.73 -25.36
N LYS A 219 14.60 -1.06 -26.26
CA LYS A 219 15.95 -0.47 -26.24
C LYS A 219 15.92 1.06 -26.37
N LYS A 220 15.12 1.59 -27.29
CA LYS A 220 15.02 3.04 -27.53
C LYS A 220 14.32 3.75 -26.37
N PRO A 221 13.12 3.33 -25.91
CA PRO A 221 12.49 3.92 -24.72
C PRO A 221 13.39 3.94 -23.48
N LEU A 222 14.10 2.84 -23.19
CA LEU A 222 15.04 2.78 -22.07
C LEU A 222 16.17 3.80 -22.20
N ALA A 223 16.77 3.92 -23.39
CA ALA A 223 17.80 4.92 -23.64
C ALA A 223 17.27 6.36 -23.51
N THR A 224 16.05 6.62 -23.98
CA THR A 224 15.37 7.90 -23.79
C THR A 224 15.19 8.21 -22.31
N LEU A 225 14.70 7.25 -21.51
CA LEU A 225 14.50 7.44 -20.08
C LEU A 225 15.83 7.74 -19.37
N ILE A 226 16.91 7.03 -19.69
CA ILE A 226 18.25 7.31 -19.13
C ILE A 226 18.69 8.73 -19.42
N ALA A 227 18.46 9.22 -20.64
CA ALA A 227 18.83 10.58 -21.05
C ALA A 227 18.04 11.68 -20.32
N LEU A 228 16.94 11.34 -19.64
CA LEU A 228 16.16 12.27 -18.82
C LEU A 228 16.70 12.42 -17.39
N GLN A 229 17.72 11.64 -16.99
CA GLN A 229 18.34 11.79 -15.69
C GLN A 229 19.04 13.15 -15.61
N GLN A 230 18.71 13.92 -14.56
CA GLN A 230 19.27 15.25 -14.34
C GLN A 230 20.68 15.18 -13.75
N PRO A 231 21.48 16.27 -13.84
CA PRO A 231 22.85 16.30 -13.31
C PRO A 231 22.96 16.06 -11.80
N ASP A 232 21.90 16.36 -11.03
CA ASP A 232 21.80 16.09 -9.60
C ASP A 232 21.50 14.60 -9.30
N GLY A 233 21.19 13.81 -10.33
CA GLY A 233 20.87 12.39 -10.25
C GLY A 233 19.38 12.08 -10.31
N GLY A 234 18.51 13.05 -10.07
CA GLY A 234 17.06 12.87 -10.01
C GLY A 234 16.39 12.86 -11.39
N PHE A 235 15.08 12.64 -11.38
CA PHE A 235 14.22 12.74 -12.57
C PHE A 235 13.08 13.78 -12.39
N GLY A 236 13.31 14.77 -11.54
CA GLY A 236 12.42 15.93 -11.34
C GLY A 236 11.65 15.94 -10.01
N SER A 237 11.10 14.81 -9.56
CA SER A 237 10.42 14.68 -8.26
C SER A 237 10.70 13.33 -7.60
N LEU A 238 10.28 13.16 -6.34
CA LEU A 238 10.36 11.87 -5.63
C LEU A 238 9.64 10.76 -6.39
N HIS A 239 8.39 11.02 -6.79
CA HIS A 239 7.55 10.11 -7.59
C HIS A 239 8.22 9.72 -8.91
N THR A 240 8.61 10.70 -9.74
CA THR A 240 9.18 10.40 -11.06
C THR A 240 10.54 9.75 -10.96
N THR A 241 11.34 10.10 -9.94
CA THR A 241 12.62 9.45 -9.67
C THR A 241 12.40 8.01 -9.27
N ALA A 242 11.53 7.72 -8.28
CA ALA A 242 11.23 6.35 -7.84
C ALA A 242 10.73 5.47 -9.00
N LEU A 243 9.81 5.97 -9.83
CA LEU A 243 9.33 5.28 -11.02
C LEU A 243 10.44 5.01 -12.04
N ALA A 244 11.29 6.00 -12.32
CA ALA A 244 12.40 5.83 -13.26
C ALA A 244 13.42 4.79 -12.76
N ILE A 245 13.76 4.81 -11.46
CA ILE A 245 14.63 3.79 -10.85
C ILE A 245 14.03 2.39 -11.09
N ARG A 246 12.73 2.22 -10.80
CA ARG A 246 12.04 0.93 -10.98
C ARG A 246 12.09 0.47 -12.44
N ALA A 247 11.69 1.32 -13.39
CA ALA A 247 11.65 1.00 -14.81
C ALA A 247 13.03 0.65 -15.40
N LEU A 248 14.06 1.42 -15.03
CA LEU A 248 15.43 1.19 -15.51
C LEU A 248 16.08 -0.05 -14.88
N GLN A 249 15.76 -0.34 -13.62
CA GLN A 249 16.25 -1.52 -12.93
C GLN A 249 15.66 -2.81 -13.52
N GLU A 250 14.35 -2.85 -13.72
CA GLU A 250 13.66 -3.99 -14.33
C GLU A 250 14.11 -4.22 -15.78
N GLY A 251 14.36 -3.13 -16.51
CA GLY A 251 14.93 -3.17 -17.86
C GLY A 251 16.38 -3.64 -17.95
N LYS A 252 17.04 -3.86 -16.81
CA LYS A 252 18.46 -4.22 -16.71
C LYS A 252 19.35 -3.27 -17.51
N ALA A 253 18.96 -2.00 -17.58
CA ALA A 253 19.68 -0.99 -18.33
C ALA A 253 20.93 -0.54 -17.54
N THR A 254 21.97 -0.08 -18.23
CA THR A 254 23.14 0.54 -17.61
C THR A 254 22.93 2.05 -17.49
N TRP A 255 22.82 2.55 -16.26
CA TRP A 255 22.55 3.95 -15.95
C TRP A 255 23.15 4.32 -14.59
N ASN A 256 23.17 5.62 -14.24
CA ASN A 256 23.75 6.07 -12.98
C ASN A 256 22.77 5.89 -11.81
N ARG A 257 22.61 4.63 -11.39
CA ARG A 257 21.74 4.26 -10.27
C ARG A 257 22.16 4.89 -8.94
N THR A 258 23.47 4.95 -8.70
CA THR A 258 24.01 5.47 -7.44
C THR A 258 23.55 6.91 -7.22
N ASN A 259 23.71 7.78 -8.22
CA ASN A 259 23.29 9.18 -8.07
C ASN A 259 21.78 9.33 -7.86
N ALA A 260 20.94 8.53 -8.52
CA ALA A 260 19.49 8.63 -8.32
C ALA A 260 19.06 8.12 -6.94
N VAL A 261 19.71 7.07 -6.43
CA VAL A 261 19.47 6.59 -5.06
C VAL A 261 19.94 7.63 -4.06
N ASP A 262 21.14 8.18 -4.21
CA ASP A 262 21.66 9.24 -3.33
C ASP A 262 20.75 10.47 -3.36
N TRP A 263 20.22 10.82 -4.54
CA TRP A 263 19.22 11.87 -4.69
C TRP A 263 17.97 11.58 -3.84
N LEU A 264 17.39 10.38 -3.93
CA LEU A 264 16.24 10.01 -3.08
C LEU A 264 16.61 10.11 -1.60
N LEU A 265 17.70 9.48 -1.17
CA LEU A 265 18.12 9.44 0.24
C LEU A 265 18.35 10.83 0.84
N ASN A 266 18.86 11.77 0.05
CA ASN A 266 19.05 13.16 0.47
C ASN A 266 17.72 13.92 0.69
N HIS A 267 16.60 13.39 0.19
CA HIS A 267 15.26 13.93 0.41
C HIS A 267 14.49 13.18 1.51
N GLN A 268 15.10 12.20 2.19
CA GLN A 268 14.44 11.52 3.31
C GLN A 268 14.38 12.43 4.54
N GLY A 269 13.19 12.52 5.13
CA GLY A 269 12.94 13.24 6.37
C GLY A 269 13.67 12.64 7.58
N PRO A 270 13.80 13.42 8.67
CA PRO A 270 14.41 12.94 9.91
C PRO A 270 13.62 11.79 10.57
N ASP A 271 12.33 11.71 10.31
CA ASP A 271 11.43 10.63 10.73
C ASP A 271 11.49 9.39 9.83
N GLY A 272 12.17 9.47 8.68
CA GLY A 272 12.30 8.39 7.71
C GLY A 272 11.32 8.46 6.54
N ALA A 273 10.36 9.40 6.54
CA ALA A 273 9.40 9.58 5.46
C ALA A 273 10.04 10.24 4.22
N PHE A 274 9.43 10.08 3.05
CA PHE A 274 9.79 10.87 1.88
C PHE A 274 8.83 12.01 1.60
N PHE A 275 7.57 11.92 2.04
CA PHE A 275 6.61 13.03 2.11
C PHE A 275 5.30 12.57 2.78
N ASP A 276 4.56 11.73 2.06
CA ASP A 276 3.30 11.10 2.47
C ASP A 276 3.40 9.57 2.32
N ILE A 277 2.30 8.86 2.59
CA ILE A 277 2.24 7.39 2.53
C ILE A 277 2.50 6.91 1.10
N ALA A 278 1.80 7.48 0.12
CA ALA A 278 1.94 7.20 -1.30
C ALA A 278 3.40 7.28 -1.78
N THR A 279 4.02 8.44 -1.60
CA THR A 279 5.39 8.73 -2.05
C THR A 279 6.41 7.87 -1.31
N THR A 280 6.21 7.68 0.00
CA THR A 280 7.11 6.85 0.81
C THR A 280 7.05 5.39 0.37
N ALA A 281 5.86 4.85 0.08
CA ALA A 281 5.67 3.50 -0.43
C ALA A 281 6.36 3.30 -1.79
N GLU A 282 6.22 4.24 -2.72
CA GLU A 282 6.90 4.19 -4.02
C GLU A 282 8.43 4.19 -3.90
N VAL A 283 8.96 5.07 -3.04
CA VAL A 283 10.41 5.14 -2.80
C VAL A 283 10.93 3.86 -2.15
N ILE A 284 10.18 3.27 -1.21
CA ILE A 284 10.53 1.97 -0.61
C ILE A 284 10.69 0.91 -1.70
N ILE A 285 9.74 0.81 -2.63
CA ILE A 285 9.79 -0.14 -3.75
C ILE A 285 11.03 0.11 -4.63
N ALA A 286 11.32 1.37 -4.96
CA ALA A 286 12.48 1.75 -5.76
C ALA A 286 13.82 1.39 -5.09
N LEU A 287 13.91 1.56 -3.76
CA LEU A 287 15.12 1.30 -2.98
C LEU A 287 15.33 -0.20 -2.72
N ALA A 288 14.26 -0.97 -2.53
CA ALA A 288 14.30 -2.39 -2.16
C ALA A 288 14.81 -3.32 -3.28
N ARG A 289 15.07 -2.78 -4.47
CA ARG A 289 15.58 -3.51 -5.64
C ARG A 289 14.72 -4.70 -6.09
N VAL A 290 13.42 -4.67 -5.81
CA VAL A 290 12.50 -5.73 -6.23
C VAL A 290 12.29 -5.64 -7.75
N SER A 291 12.53 -6.71 -8.50
CA SER A 291 12.28 -6.78 -9.94
C SER A 291 10.83 -7.19 -10.18
N GLY A 292 10.05 -6.35 -10.89
CA GLY A 292 8.66 -6.62 -11.31
C GLY A 292 7.67 -6.89 -10.16
N VAL A 293 6.47 -6.30 -10.22
CA VAL A 293 5.43 -6.72 -9.25
C VAL A 293 5.00 -8.16 -9.56
N ALA A 294 4.95 -8.61 -10.82
CA ALA A 294 4.63 -9.99 -11.20
C ALA A 294 5.70 -11.01 -10.88
N GLU A 295 6.99 -10.68 -11.01
CA GLU A 295 8.07 -11.63 -10.64
C GLU A 295 8.14 -11.77 -9.10
N GLY A 296 7.94 -10.66 -8.37
CA GLY A 296 7.72 -10.68 -6.92
C GLY A 296 6.48 -11.49 -6.51
N ILE A 297 5.33 -11.22 -7.13
CA ILE A 297 4.04 -11.88 -6.91
C ILE A 297 4.11 -13.38 -7.20
N ALA A 298 4.64 -13.77 -8.35
CA ALA A 298 4.73 -15.19 -8.71
C ALA A 298 5.63 -15.96 -7.72
N ASP A 299 6.75 -15.36 -7.29
CA ASP A 299 7.67 -15.98 -6.33
C ASP A 299 7.10 -16.05 -4.90
N HIS A 300 6.28 -15.08 -4.48
CA HIS A 300 5.73 -15.04 -3.11
C HIS A 300 4.33 -15.66 -2.96
N CYS A 301 3.49 -15.65 -4.00
CA CYS A 301 2.13 -16.22 -3.96
C CYS A 301 2.10 -17.74 -4.16
N GLU A 302 3.23 -18.36 -4.51
CA GLU A 302 3.37 -19.82 -4.62
C GLU A 302 3.47 -20.56 -3.27
N VAL A 303 3.19 -19.91 -2.13
CA VAL A 303 3.00 -20.62 -0.86
C VAL A 303 1.63 -21.31 -0.86
N ARG A 304 1.60 -22.54 -1.39
CA ARG A 304 0.46 -23.46 -1.25
C ARG A 304 0.08 -23.59 0.23
N PRO A 305 -1.18 -23.30 0.63
CA PRO A 305 -1.73 -23.83 1.86
C PRO A 305 -1.82 -25.36 1.71
N GLY A 306 -0.97 -26.12 2.39
CA GLY A 306 -1.01 -27.59 2.37
C GLY A 306 0.33 -28.33 2.35
N ALA A 307 1.46 -27.65 2.49
CA ALA A 307 2.77 -28.30 2.63
C ALA A 307 3.26 -28.46 4.08
N ASP A 308 2.38 -28.25 5.07
CA ASP A 308 2.59 -28.69 6.44
C ASP A 308 1.83 -30.01 6.61
N LYS A 309 2.55 -31.14 6.48
CA LYS A 309 1.96 -32.49 6.49
C LYS A 309 1.48 -32.93 7.89
N ASP A 310 1.60 -32.07 8.90
CA ASP A 310 1.34 -32.44 10.29
C ASP A 310 0.12 -31.76 10.92
N ASN A 311 -0.68 -30.97 10.17
CA ASN A 311 -1.94 -30.41 10.67
C ASN A 311 -3.14 -30.75 9.77
N VAL A 312 -3.43 -32.04 9.67
CA VAL A 312 -4.76 -32.50 9.24
C VAL A 312 -5.67 -32.48 10.46
N GLY A 313 -6.62 -31.54 10.47
CA GLY A 313 -7.81 -31.61 11.31
C GLY A 313 -7.97 -30.45 12.28
N THR A 314 -8.73 -29.44 11.89
CA THR A 314 -10.12 -29.26 12.37
C THR A 314 -10.74 -28.15 11.53
N ALA A 315 -11.56 -28.50 10.55
CA ALA A 315 -12.50 -27.55 9.99
C ALA A 315 -13.44 -27.15 11.14
N VAL A 316 -13.35 -25.91 11.61
CA VAL A 316 -14.37 -25.34 12.50
C VAL A 316 -15.62 -25.19 11.65
N ILE A 317 -16.49 -26.19 11.70
CA ILE A 317 -17.88 -26.05 11.25
C ILE A 317 -18.51 -25.09 12.25
N ILE A 318 -18.65 -23.82 11.88
CA ILE A 318 -19.49 -22.87 12.60
C ILE A 318 -20.93 -23.37 12.42
N PRO A 319 -21.63 -23.84 13.47
CA PRO A 319 -23.01 -24.26 13.33
C PRO A 319 -23.86 -23.06 12.94
N HIS A 320 -24.82 -23.31 12.06
CA HIS A 320 -25.82 -22.32 11.67
C HIS A 320 -26.54 -21.80 12.94
N PRO A 321 -26.84 -20.49 13.08
CA PRO A 321 -27.36 -19.89 14.31
C PRO A 321 -28.68 -20.47 14.85
N SER A 322 -29.37 -21.29 14.05
CA SER A 322 -30.64 -21.92 14.42
C SER A 322 -30.50 -23.22 15.24
N ALA A 323 -29.28 -23.66 15.58
CA ALA A 323 -29.02 -24.94 16.24
C ALA A 323 -28.47 -24.83 17.69
N VAL A 324 -28.70 -23.71 18.38
CA VAL A 324 -28.40 -23.61 19.82
C VAL A 324 -29.69 -23.87 20.61
N ASP A 325 -29.82 -25.08 21.15
CA ASP A 325 -30.87 -25.44 22.09
C ASP A 325 -30.60 -24.73 23.43
N THR A 326 -31.45 -23.77 23.78
CA THR A 326 -31.33 -22.89 24.95
C THR A 326 -31.72 -23.56 26.28
N LYS A 327 -31.79 -24.89 26.33
CA LYS A 327 -32.22 -25.62 27.54
C LYS A 327 -31.19 -26.61 28.05
N ARG A 328 -30.00 -26.11 28.45
CA ARG A 328 -29.21 -26.73 29.53
C ARG A 328 -28.10 -25.79 30.03
N PRO A 329 -28.03 -25.48 31.33
CA PRO A 329 -26.87 -24.79 31.88
C PRO A 329 -25.72 -25.80 32.03
N VAL A 330 -24.61 -25.54 31.33
CA VAL A 330 -23.33 -26.21 31.60
C VAL A 330 -22.60 -25.36 32.63
N SER A 331 -22.47 -25.89 33.85
CA SER A 331 -21.65 -25.32 34.91
C SER A 331 -20.17 -25.49 34.58
N VAL A 332 -19.46 -24.40 34.33
CA VAL A 332 -17.99 -24.38 34.27
C VAL A 332 -17.49 -23.73 35.55
N ASN A 333 -16.84 -24.54 36.40
CA ASN A 333 -16.11 -24.08 37.58
C ASN A 333 -14.90 -23.26 37.13
N VAL A 334 -14.90 -21.97 37.44
CA VAL A 334 -13.71 -21.12 37.35
C VAL A 334 -13.37 -20.69 38.78
N SER A 335 -12.23 -21.17 39.26
CA SER A 335 -11.60 -20.73 40.50
C SER A 335 -11.05 -19.31 40.33
N GLU A 336 -11.50 -18.39 41.20
CA GLU A 336 -11.04 -17.01 41.34
C GLU A 336 -9.55 -16.91 41.76
N PRO A 337 -8.93 -15.72 41.60
CA PRO A 337 -8.92 -14.83 42.76
C PRO A 337 -9.31 -13.36 42.45
N VAL A 338 -10.23 -12.90 43.30
CA VAL A 338 -10.50 -11.56 43.85
C VAL A 338 -9.53 -10.41 43.51
N ALA A 339 -10.09 -9.34 42.92
CA ALA A 339 -9.93 -7.96 43.39
C ALA A 339 -11.08 -7.09 42.84
N THR A 340 -11.82 -6.49 43.76
CA THR A 340 -13.01 -5.65 43.59
C THR A 340 -12.67 -4.25 43.06
N ASP A 341 -13.49 -3.70 42.18
CA ASP A 341 -14.00 -2.33 42.34
C ASP A 341 -15.27 -2.08 41.50
N GLU A 342 -16.27 -1.55 42.17
CA GLU A 342 -17.62 -1.22 41.69
C GLU A 342 -17.60 -0.03 40.72
N TYR A 343 -18.30 -0.15 39.59
CA TYR A 343 -18.88 1.00 38.90
C TYR A 343 -20.26 0.65 38.33
N HIS A 344 -21.29 1.24 38.93
CA HIS A 344 -22.67 1.24 38.44
C HIS A 344 -22.81 2.16 37.22
N LEU A 345 -23.45 1.67 36.15
CA LEU A 345 -24.03 2.49 35.08
C LEU A 345 -25.53 2.12 34.89
N PRO A 346 -26.38 3.08 34.46
CA PRO A 346 -27.82 2.98 34.56
C PRO A 346 -28.42 2.13 33.44
N GLN A 347 -29.50 1.41 33.76
CA GLN A 347 -30.33 0.70 32.79
C GLN A 347 -31.07 1.67 31.87
N ILE A 348 -30.88 1.52 30.57
CA ILE A 348 -31.77 2.07 29.54
C ILE A 348 -32.57 0.90 28.95
N SER A 349 -33.88 1.00 29.07
CA SER A 349 -34.86 0.05 28.57
C SER A 349 -35.03 0.21 27.05
N ASP A 350 -34.65 -0.80 26.27
CA ASP A 350 -34.97 -0.84 24.84
C ASP A 350 -36.28 -1.59 24.61
N SER A 351 -37.32 -0.85 24.22
CA SER A 351 -38.58 -1.37 23.73
C SER A 351 -38.39 -1.90 22.33
N GLY A 352 -38.53 -3.22 22.16
CA GLY A 352 -38.36 -3.90 20.89
C GLY A 352 -39.36 -3.46 19.81
N THR A 353 -38.82 -3.17 18.64
CA THR A 353 -39.52 -3.24 17.35
C THR A 353 -38.65 -4.03 16.37
N ASN A 354 -39.04 -5.27 16.11
CA ASN A 354 -38.44 -6.11 15.08
C ASN A 354 -38.78 -5.52 13.70
N VAL A 355 -37.77 -5.04 12.97
CA VAL A 355 -37.91 -4.71 11.54
C VAL A 355 -37.38 -5.90 10.74
N THR A 356 -38.29 -6.63 10.11
CA THR A 356 -37.97 -7.70 9.17
C THR A 356 -37.65 -7.10 7.80
N VAL A 357 -36.40 -7.21 7.34
CA VAL A 357 -36.00 -6.87 5.97
C VAL A 357 -35.99 -8.15 5.15
N SER A 358 -36.83 -8.21 4.12
CA SER A 358 -36.90 -9.32 3.17
C SER A 358 -36.12 -8.98 1.90
N TYR A 359 -35.17 -9.83 1.52
CA TYR A 359 -34.49 -9.76 0.22
C TYR A 359 -35.13 -10.73 -0.77
N SER A 360 -35.38 -10.25 -1.98
CA SER A 360 -35.69 -11.09 -3.14
C SER A 360 -34.43 -11.24 -3.99
N LEU A 361 -33.94 -12.47 -4.13
CA LEU A 361 -32.87 -12.84 -5.05
C LEU A 361 -33.45 -12.83 -6.48
N TRP A 362 -32.84 -12.06 -7.38
CA TRP A 362 -32.99 -12.17 -8.83
C TRP A 362 -31.62 -12.50 -9.44
#